data_AF-A0A7X7WVV9-F1
#
_entry.id   AF-A0A7X7WVV9-F1
#
_cell.length_a   1.000
_cell.length_b   1.000
_cell.length_c   1.000
_cell.angle_alpha   90.00
_cell.angle_beta   90.00
_cell.angle_gamma   90.00
#
_symmetry.space_group_name_H-M   'P 1'
#
loop_
_entity.id
_entity.type
_entity.pdbx_description
1 polymer ?
#
loop_
_entity_poly.entity_id
_entity_poly.type
_entity_poly.pdbx_seq_one_letter_code
_entity_poly.pdbx_strand_id
1 'polypeptide(L)'
;MGSHSSILQLSTPKILALIVAAALIMAALYFLLPHDEAFGKTLKKLHHVDLLWESLKTTVEIAVVLYGIMQWKVIRGAWRRLSRSLKGARFESTGEAFEVPHQQVQAVIIPVSRTEQPEWIIHHLKPEIVCLLYTERSKKDALAIMSRHKSRCAFMPSEDELRDDALMLSDPDAPELAKAITRRHIRTLLARGVARERIFVDTTGGKTAISIGAFQAAEEEGISSIYIVGTRDGLIKDPTEERDGRPIFMSDRRAAEGIS
;
A
#
# COMPACT_ATOMS: atom_id res chain seq x y z
N MET A 1 -3.22 42.50 -6.52
CA MET A 1 -4.00 42.74 -5.28
C MET A 1 -3.49 41.78 -4.23
N GLY A 2 -2.72 42.34 -3.29
CA GLY A 2 -2.08 41.59 -2.23
C GLY A 2 -3.04 41.31 -1.07
N SER A 3 -2.77 40.21 -0.37
CA SER A 3 -3.19 40.04 1.01
C SER A 3 -2.05 39.34 1.74
N HIS A 4 -1.19 40.15 2.35
CA HIS A 4 -0.20 39.74 3.32
C HIS A 4 -0.94 39.26 4.58
N SER A 5 -1.06 37.94 4.74
CA SER A 5 -1.33 37.33 6.03
C SER A 5 0.01 37.09 6.73
N SER A 6 0.55 38.16 7.31
CA SER A 6 1.70 38.11 8.22
C SER A 6 1.26 37.50 9.56
N ILE A 7 0.92 36.21 9.54
CA ILE A 7 0.72 35.42 10.76
C ILE A 7 2.12 35.21 11.34
N LEU A 8 2.37 35.83 12.49
CA LEU A 8 3.56 35.72 13.32
C LEU A 8 4.18 34.31 13.27
N GLN A 9 5.20 34.14 12.43
CA GLN A 9 6.10 32.99 12.53
C GLN A 9 6.95 33.19 13.79
N LEU A 10 6.43 32.71 14.91
CA LEU A 10 7.24 32.47 16.09
C LEU A 10 8.21 31.35 15.73
N SER A 11 9.47 31.71 15.49
CA SER A 11 10.55 30.74 15.30
C SER A 11 10.63 29.86 16.55
N THR A 12 10.94 28.58 16.36
CA THR A 12 11.14 27.56 17.41
C THR A 12 11.86 28.08 18.67
N PRO A 13 12.92 28.91 18.60
CA PRO A 13 13.56 29.47 19.79
C PRO A 13 12.65 30.41 20.62
N LYS A 14 11.68 31.11 20.00
CA LYS A 14 10.77 32.02 20.72
C LYS A 14 9.73 31.26 21.55
N ILE A 15 9.27 30.10 21.05
CA ILE A 15 8.35 29.24 21.80
C ILE A 15 9.07 28.62 23.00
N LEU A 16 10.31 28.13 22.79
CA LEU A 16 11.12 27.59 23.88
C LEU A 16 11.43 28.65 24.95
N ALA A 17 11.78 29.88 24.54
CA ALA A 17 11.99 30.99 25.45
C ALA A 17 10.73 31.33 26.28
N LEU A 18 9.53 31.24 25.68
CA LEU A 18 8.27 31.49 26.39
C LEU A 18 7.98 30.40 27.45
N ILE A 19 8.25 29.13 27.11
CA ILE A 19 8.09 28.00 28.03
C ILE A 19 9.07 28.11 29.20
N VAL A 20 10.34 28.45 28.93
CA VAL A 20 11.37 28.65 29.97
C VAL A 20 10.99 29.83 30.86
N ALA A 21 10.52 30.94 30.29
CA ALA A 21 10.08 32.10 31.08
C ALA A 21 8.89 31.76 31.99
N ALA A 22 7.89 31.02 31.49
CA ALA A 22 6.74 30.60 32.29
C ALA A 22 7.16 29.66 33.44
N ALA A 23 8.08 28.72 33.19
CA ALA A 23 8.61 27.83 34.23
C ALA A 23 9.38 28.59 35.32
N LEU A 24 10.17 29.60 34.94
CA LEU A 24 10.90 30.45 35.89
C LEU A 24 9.96 31.31 36.75
N ILE A 25 8.88 31.86 36.17
CA ILE A 25 7.87 32.62 36.90
C ILE A 25 7.16 31.73 37.93
N MET A 26 6.78 30.52 37.53
CA MET A 26 6.14 29.55 38.43
C MET A 26 7.07 29.13 39.57
N ALA A 27 8.36 28.92 39.30
CA ALA A 27 9.36 28.64 40.32
C ALA A 27 9.54 29.83 41.28
N ALA A 28 9.59 31.06 40.76
CA ALA A 28 9.69 32.26 41.59
C ALA A 28 8.46 32.45 42.50
N LEU A 29 7.25 32.25 41.96
CA LEU A 29 6.01 32.31 42.74
C LEU A 29 5.95 31.24 43.83
N TYR A 30 6.50 30.05 43.56
CA TYR A 30 6.63 28.98 44.56
C TYR A 30 7.52 29.41 45.74
N PHE A 31 8.68 30.02 45.45
CA PHE A 31 9.62 30.48 46.48
C PHE A 31 9.15 31.73 47.26
N LEU A 32 8.27 32.55 46.67
CA LEU A 32 7.74 33.76 47.30
C LEU A 32 6.58 33.50 48.28
N LEU A 33 6.07 32.26 48.37
CA LEU A 33 5.00 31.92 49.31
C LEU A 33 5.57 31.74 50.73
N PRO A 34 5.08 32.49 51.75
CA PRO A 34 5.65 32.48 53.09
C PRO A 34 5.52 31.11 53.76
N HIS A 35 6.66 30.57 54.17
CA HIS A 35 6.80 29.29 54.86
C HIS A 35 6.81 29.51 56.38
N ASP A 36 5.64 29.47 57.03
CA ASP A 36 5.57 29.27 58.47
C ASP A 36 4.31 28.51 58.95
N GLU A 37 4.37 28.11 60.22
CA GLU A 37 4.15 26.79 60.85
C GLU A 37 2.76 26.11 60.86
N ALA A 38 2.82 24.83 61.26
CA ALA A 38 1.80 23.89 61.73
C ALA A 38 1.28 22.84 60.71
N PHE A 39 1.57 21.58 61.04
CA PHE A 39 1.43 20.34 60.27
C PHE A 39 0.06 20.08 59.62
N GLY A 40 -1.02 20.76 60.06
CA GLY A 40 -2.35 20.73 59.43
C GLY A 40 -2.45 21.57 58.14
N LYS A 41 -1.61 22.59 57.96
CA LYS A 41 -1.46 23.33 56.70
C LYS A 41 -0.60 22.57 55.68
N THR A 42 0.22 21.61 56.11
CA THR A 42 1.10 20.83 55.22
C THR A 42 0.32 19.94 54.27
N LEU A 43 -0.82 19.37 54.71
CA LEU A 43 -1.74 18.61 53.84
C LEU A 43 -2.48 19.50 52.83
N LYS A 44 -2.92 20.71 53.23
CA LYS A 44 -3.46 21.69 52.27
C LYS A 44 -2.40 22.19 51.29
N LYS A 45 -1.15 22.36 51.75
CA LYS A 45 0.00 22.72 50.91
C LYS A 45 0.32 21.62 49.90
N LEU A 46 0.29 20.34 50.30
CA LEU A 46 0.43 19.21 49.37
C LEU A 46 -0.67 19.20 48.32
N HIS A 47 -1.92 19.42 48.72
CA HIS A 47 -3.03 19.50 47.77
C HIS A 47 -2.89 20.67 46.77
N HIS A 48 -2.37 21.82 47.21
CA HIS A 48 -2.07 22.94 46.30
C HIS A 48 -0.89 22.65 45.37
N VAL A 49 0.12 21.90 45.83
CA VAL A 49 1.24 21.47 45.00
C VAL A 49 0.78 20.46 43.94
N ASP A 50 -0.08 19.51 44.31
CA ASP A 50 -0.66 18.55 43.36
C ASP A 50 -1.52 19.28 42.31
N LEU A 51 -2.34 20.25 42.73
CA LEU A 51 -3.17 21.03 41.82
C LEU A 51 -2.31 21.87 40.85
N LEU A 52 -1.20 22.44 41.34
CA LEU A 52 -0.23 23.15 40.50
C LEU A 52 0.48 22.21 39.54
N TRP A 53 0.87 21.02 39.99
CA TRP A 53 1.50 19.99 39.16
C TRP A 53 0.57 19.50 38.04
N GLU A 54 -0.69 19.20 38.35
CA GLU A 54 -1.69 18.79 37.36
C GLU A 54 -1.99 19.93 36.36
N SER A 55 -2.04 21.18 36.83
CA SER A 55 -2.21 22.33 35.94
C SER A 55 -1.02 22.51 34.99
N LEU A 56 0.21 22.28 35.47
CA LEU A 56 1.42 22.36 34.67
C LEU A 56 1.44 21.25 33.62
N LYS A 57 1.13 20.01 34.03
CA LYS A 57 1.04 18.85 33.15
C LYS A 57 0.01 19.07 32.04
N THR A 58 -1.19 19.51 32.40
CA THR A 58 -2.26 19.82 31.43
C THR A 58 -1.83 20.91 30.45
N THR A 59 -1.13 21.93 30.93
CA THR A 59 -0.62 23.02 30.08
C THR A 59 0.42 22.50 29.08
N VAL A 60 1.33 21.62 29.51
CA VAL A 60 2.31 20.97 28.63
C VAL A 60 1.63 20.08 27.59
N GLU A 61 0.66 19.26 28.00
CA GLU A 61 -0.09 18.38 27.09
C GLU A 61 -0.83 19.18 26.01
N ILE A 62 -1.51 20.27 26.39
CA ILE A 62 -2.17 21.17 25.44
C ILE A 62 -1.16 21.79 24.48
N ALA A 63 0.01 22.24 24.98
CA ALA A 63 1.06 22.81 24.15
C ALA A 63 1.62 21.79 23.13
N VAL A 64 1.79 20.52 23.54
CA VAL A 64 2.23 19.43 22.64
C VAL A 64 1.19 19.14 21.57
N VAL A 65 -0.10 19.06 21.93
CA VAL A 65 -1.18 18.84 20.97
C VAL A 65 -1.26 20.00 19.97
N LEU A 66 -1.22 21.25 20.44
CA LEU A 66 -1.23 22.43 19.58
C LEU A 66 -0.01 22.48 18.67
N TYR A 67 1.18 22.14 19.18
CA TYR A 67 2.39 22.02 18.38
C TYR A 67 2.25 20.94 17.31
N GLY A 68 1.70 19.77 17.65
CA GLY A 68 1.38 18.70 16.71
C GLY A 68 0.43 19.14 15.60
N ILE A 69 -0.63 19.89 15.95
CA ILE A 69 -1.59 20.47 14.99
C ILE A 69 -0.92 21.52 14.09
N MET A 70 -0.07 22.38 14.64
CA MET A 70 0.66 23.38 13.85
C MET A 70 1.66 22.74 12.89
N GLN A 71 2.37 21.71 13.34
CA GLN A 71 3.31 20.94 12.51
C GLN A 71 2.61 19.99 11.54
N TRP A 72 1.31 19.74 11.70
CA TRP A 72 0.54 18.85 10.83
C TRP A 72 0.62 19.22 9.35
N LYS A 73 0.70 20.52 9.02
CA LYS A 73 0.89 20.97 7.62
C LYS A 73 2.28 20.58 7.08
N VAL A 74 3.31 20.66 7.92
CA VAL A 74 4.70 20.28 7.58
C VAL A 74 4.82 18.77 7.47
N ILE A 75 4.25 18.03 8.43
CA ILE A 75 4.22 16.56 8.44
C ILE A 75 3.45 16.03 7.23
N ARG A 76 2.26 16.56 6.92
CA ARG A 76 1.55 16.22 5.67
C ARG A 76 2.36 16.55 4.44
N GLY A 77 3.10 17.67 4.43
CA GLY A 77 3.98 18.06 3.33
C GLY A 77 5.15 17.08 3.15
N ALA A 78 5.76 16.64 4.24
CA ALA A 78 6.79 15.59 4.25
C ALA A 78 6.23 14.25 3.79
N TRP A 79 5.05 13.84 4.29
CA TRP A 79 4.35 12.63 3.86
C TRP A 79 3.97 12.64 2.37
N ARG A 80 3.52 13.78 1.84
CA ARG A 80 3.25 13.94 0.40
C ARG A 80 4.53 13.91 -0.44
N ARG A 81 5.66 14.37 0.08
CA ARG A 81 6.96 14.29 -0.59
C ARG A 81 7.52 12.87 -0.55
N LEU A 82 7.39 12.18 0.59
CA LEU A 82 7.74 10.78 0.73
C LEU A 82 6.88 9.90 -0.19
N SER A 83 5.57 10.10 -0.21
CA SER A 83 4.69 9.36 -1.12
C SER A 83 4.93 9.70 -2.59
N ARG A 84 5.34 10.93 -2.92
CA ARG A 84 5.79 11.29 -4.27
C ARG A 84 7.15 10.67 -4.62
N SER A 85 8.08 10.57 -3.66
CA SER A 85 9.35 9.89 -3.84
C SER A 85 9.17 8.39 -4.07
N LEU A 86 8.19 7.79 -3.39
CA LEU A 86 7.80 6.39 -3.61
C LEU A 86 7.03 6.21 -4.93
N LYS A 87 6.24 7.20 -5.37
CA LYS A 87 5.59 7.22 -6.69
C LYS A 87 6.54 7.56 -7.85
N GLY A 88 7.68 8.17 -7.55
CA GLY A 88 8.68 8.68 -8.50
C GLY A 88 9.92 7.80 -8.63
N ALA A 89 10.04 6.76 -7.81
CA ALA A 89 10.91 5.63 -8.11
C ALA A 89 10.33 4.91 -9.33
N ARG A 90 10.60 5.46 -10.52
CA ARG A 90 10.66 4.65 -11.73
C ARG A 90 11.64 3.56 -11.39
N PHE A 91 11.15 2.37 -11.09
CA PHE A 91 11.97 1.18 -11.11
C PHE A 91 12.53 1.13 -12.53
N GLU A 92 13.74 1.63 -12.73
CA GLU A 92 14.50 1.31 -13.92
C GLU A 92 14.56 -0.21 -13.95
N SER A 93 13.90 -0.78 -14.96
CA SER A 93 13.64 -2.20 -15.07
C SER A 93 14.93 -2.99 -14.89
N THR A 94 15.17 -3.52 -13.70
CA THR A 94 16.24 -4.49 -13.45
C THR A 94 15.85 -5.89 -13.93
N GLY A 95 14.59 -6.08 -14.35
CA GLY A 95 14.15 -7.31 -14.99
C GLY A 95 14.48 -7.31 -16.48
N GLU A 96 14.90 -8.47 -16.97
CA GLU A 96 15.10 -8.70 -18.40
C GLU A 96 13.74 -8.68 -19.12
N ALA A 97 13.64 -7.84 -20.16
CA ALA A 97 12.52 -7.94 -21.08
C ALA A 97 12.63 -9.29 -21.80
N PHE A 98 11.52 -10.00 -21.88
CA PHE A 98 11.51 -11.33 -22.48
C PHE A 98 10.36 -11.45 -23.45
N GLU A 99 10.63 -12.12 -24.55
CA GLU A 99 9.60 -12.64 -25.43
C GLU A 99 9.20 -14.00 -24.86
N VAL A 100 8.02 -14.11 -24.24
CA VAL A 100 7.46 -15.44 -23.96
C VAL A 100 6.93 -15.98 -25.26
N PRO A 101 7.43 -17.11 -25.77
CA PRO A 101 6.71 -17.82 -26.79
C PRO A 101 5.33 -18.15 -26.22
N HIS A 102 4.24 -17.72 -26.84
CA HIS A 102 2.87 -17.90 -26.31
C HIS A 102 2.58 -19.34 -25.86
N GLN A 103 3.23 -20.32 -26.48
CA GLN A 103 3.16 -21.74 -26.15
C GLN A 103 3.60 -22.09 -24.71
N GLN A 104 4.36 -21.23 -24.04
CA GLN A 104 4.86 -21.45 -22.69
C GLN A 104 3.88 -20.96 -21.61
N VAL A 105 2.92 -20.08 -21.92
CA VAL A 105 1.94 -19.60 -20.93
C VAL A 105 0.68 -20.43 -21.03
N GLN A 106 0.49 -21.38 -20.11
CA GLN A 106 -0.76 -22.13 -20.05
C GLN A 106 -1.78 -21.45 -19.13
N ALA A 107 -1.33 -20.96 -17.97
CA ALA A 107 -2.21 -20.31 -17.01
C ALA A 107 -1.62 -19.00 -16.49
N VAL A 108 -2.49 -18.03 -16.23
CA VAL A 108 -2.11 -16.75 -15.62
C VAL A 108 -3.05 -16.35 -14.50
N ILE A 109 -2.50 -15.82 -13.42
CA ILE A 109 -3.25 -15.21 -12.31
C ILE A 109 -3.08 -13.69 -12.40
N ILE A 110 -4.18 -12.94 -12.51
CA ILE A 110 -4.19 -11.51 -12.83
C ILE A 110 -4.96 -10.72 -11.76
N PRO A 111 -4.30 -9.80 -11.03
CA PRO A 111 -4.97 -8.81 -10.21
C PRO A 111 -5.76 -7.78 -11.04
N VAL A 112 -7.04 -7.60 -10.73
CA VAL A 112 -7.94 -6.70 -11.45
C VAL A 112 -8.10 -5.39 -10.70
N SER A 113 -7.61 -4.31 -11.31
CA SER A 113 -7.90 -2.92 -10.91
C SER A 113 -8.58 -2.10 -12.00
N ARG A 114 -8.45 -2.53 -13.26
CA ARG A 114 -8.98 -1.93 -14.49
C ARG A 114 -9.00 -3.00 -15.58
N THR A 115 -9.68 -2.76 -16.70
CA THR A 115 -9.85 -3.79 -17.74
C THR A 115 -8.67 -3.89 -18.70
N GLU A 116 -7.98 -2.79 -18.99
CA GLU A 116 -7.03 -2.71 -20.10
C GLU A 116 -5.83 -3.65 -19.93
N GLN A 117 -5.22 -3.69 -18.75
CA GLN A 117 -4.05 -4.53 -18.53
C GLN A 117 -4.38 -6.04 -18.50
N PRO A 118 -5.42 -6.52 -17.79
CA PRO A 118 -5.85 -7.91 -17.90
C PRO A 118 -6.21 -8.31 -19.34
N GLU A 119 -6.92 -7.45 -20.08
CA GLU A 119 -7.26 -7.72 -21.47
C GLU A 119 -6.00 -7.82 -22.34
N TRP A 120 -5.04 -6.92 -22.15
CA TRP A 120 -3.74 -6.97 -22.85
C TRP A 120 -3.01 -8.29 -22.58
N ILE A 121 -2.94 -8.73 -21.32
CA ILE A 121 -2.34 -10.01 -20.94
C ILE A 121 -3.05 -11.16 -21.68
N ILE A 122 -4.38 -11.18 -21.72
CA ILE A 122 -5.15 -12.25 -22.39
C ILE A 122 -4.93 -12.21 -23.91
N HIS A 123 -4.88 -11.03 -24.52
CA HIS A 123 -4.69 -10.85 -25.96
C HIS A 123 -3.31 -11.33 -26.42
N HIS A 124 -2.28 -11.00 -25.66
CA HIS A 124 -0.90 -11.16 -26.10
C HIS A 124 -0.22 -12.40 -25.51
N LEU A 125 -0.46 -12.74 -24.24
CA LEU A 125 0.09 -13.98 -23.68
C LEU A 125 -0.73 -15.22 -24.05
N LYS A 126 -2.00 -15.04 -24.47
CA LYS A 126 -2.92 -16.09 -24.92
C LYS A 126 -3.00 -17.30 -23.96
N PRO A 127 -3.18 -17.08 -22.65
CA PRO A 127 -3.29 -18.18 -21.69
C PRO A 127 -4.53 -19.04 -21.99
N GLU A 128 -4.43 -20.34 -21.74
CA GLU A 128 -5.56 -21.26 -21.80
C GLU A 128 -6.49 -21.08 -20.58
N ILE A 129 -5.90 -20.77 -19.41
CA ILE A 129 -6.61 -20.61 -18.14
C ILE A 129 -6.27 -19.25 -17.50
N VAL A 130 -7.29 -18.51 -17.08
CA VAL A 130 -7.14 -17.22 -16.41
C VAL A 130 -7.77 -17.28 -15.02
N CYS A 131 -7.01 -16.88 -14.00
CA CYS A 131 -7.55 -16.64 -12.66
C CYS A 131 -7.52 -15.15 -12.36
N LEU A 132 -8.66 -14.57 -11.96
CA LEU A 132 -8.75 -13.14 -11.64
C LEU A 132 -8.74 -12.94 -10.13
N LEU A 133 -7.85 -12.10 -9.63
CA LEU A 133 -7.90 -11.61 -8.25
C LEU A 133 -8.64 -10.29 -8.24
N TYR A 134 -9.79 -10.23 -7.57
CA TYR A 134 -10.67 -9.07 -7.59
C TYR A 134 -11.15 -8.72 -6.18
N THR A 135 -11.60 -7.49 -6.04
CA THR A 135 -12.23 -6.95 -4.83
C THR A 135 -13.67 -6.58 -5.18
N GLU A 136 -14.49 -6.23 -4.19
CA GLU A 136 -15.84 -5.72 -4.43
C GLU A 136 -15.85 -4.59 -5.48
N ARG A 137 -14.88 -3.66 -5.36
CA ARG A 137 -14.76 -2.52 -6.28
C ARG A 137 -14.45 -2.92 -7.73
N SER A 138 -13.64 -3.97 -7.93
CA SER A 138 -13.21 -4.43 -9.25
C SER A 138 -14.01 -5.63 -9.77
N LYS A 139 -15.00 -6.12 -9.03
CA LYS A 139 -15.86 -7.26 -9.41
C LYS A 139 -16.54 -7.05 -10.77
N LYS A 140 -17.09 -5.86 -11.00
CA LYS A 140 -17.74 -5.50 -12.28
C LYS A 140 -16.76 -5.59 -13.47
N ASP A 141 -15.50 -5.21 -13.25
CA ASP A 141 -14.48 -5.19 -14.30
C ASP A 141 -14.01 -6.62 -14.57
N ALA A 142 -13.84 -7.44 -13.52
CA ALA A 142 -13.55 -8.86 -13.64
C ALA A 142 -14.63 -9.61 -14.43
N LEU A 143 -15.92 -9.37 -14.13
CA LEU A 143 -17.04 -9.93 -14.89
C LEU A 143 -17.05 -9.48 -16.36
N ALA A 144 -16.73 -8.20 -16.62
CA ALA A 144 -16.64 -7.69 -17.98
C ALA A 144 -15.53 -8.38 -18.79
N ILE A 145 -14.34 -8.56 -18.18
CA ILE A 145 -13.21 -9.29 -18.78
C ILE A 145 -13.64 -10.73 -19.10
N MET A 146 -14.24 -11.43 -18.13
CA MET A 146 -14.71 -12.81 -18.32
C MET A 146 -15.69 -12.93 -19.49
N SER A 147 -16.70 -12.07 -19.52
CA SER A 147 -17.74 -12.09 -20.56
C SER A 147 -17.15 -11.90 -21.96
N ARG A 148 -16.18 -10.98 -22.12
CA ARG A 148 -15.52 -10.69 -23.41
C ARG A 148 -14.58 -11.80 -23.88
N HIS A 149 -13.96 -12.53 -22.95
CA HIS A 149 -12.87 -13.45 -23.26
C HIS A 149 -13.19 -14.94 -23.03
N LYS A 150 -14.40 -15.29 -22.55
CA LYS A 150 -14.81 -16.69 -22.29
C LYS A 150 -14.73 -17.64 -23.48
N SER A 151 -14.74 -17.12 -24.72
CA SER A 151 -14.58 -17.93 -25.93
C SER A 151 -13.11 -18.25 -26.26
N ARG A 152 -12.16 -17.59 -25.60
CA ARG A 152 -10.72 -17.69 -25.88
C ARG A 152 -9.95 -18.44 -24.80
N CYS A 153 -10.38 -18.32 -23.55
CA CYS A 153 -9.74 -18.95 -22.40
C CYS A 153 -10.78 -19.41 -21.38
N ALA A 154 -10.44 -20.42 -20.61
CA ALA A 154 -11.20 -20.82 -19.43
C ALA A 154 -10.90 -19.86 -18.27
N PHE A 155 -11.91 -19.59 -17.45
CA PHE A 155 -11.75 -18.79 -16.23
C PHE A 155 -11.89 -19.66 -14.98
N MET A 156 -11.07 -19.37 -13.98
CA MET A 156 -11.12 -19.99 -12.66
C MET A 156 -10.91 -18.94 -11.57
N PRO A 157 -11.93 -18.55 -10.79
CA PRO A 157 -13.24 -19.18 -10.67
C PRO A 157 -14.12 -18.98 -11.92
N SER A 158 -15.18 -19.78 -12.02
CA SER A 158 -16.24 -19.60 -13.03
C SER A 158 -17.02 -18.29 -12.80
N GLU A 159 -17.85 -17.88 -13.76
CA GLU A 159 -18.62 -16.63 -13.63
C GLU A 159 -19.58 -16.65 -12.43
N ASP A 160 -20.20 -17.81 -12.17
CA ASP A 160 -21.12 -17.99 -11.05
C ASP A 160 -20.38 -17.96 -9.71
N GLU A 161 -19.25 -18.65 -9.61
CA GLU A 161 -18.38 -18.62 -8.42
C GLU A 161 -17.83 -17.21 -8.15
N LEU A 162 -17.59 -16.41 -9.19
CA LEU A 162 -17.20 -15.01 -9.06
C LEU A 162 -18.35 -14.17 -8.49
N ARG A 163 -19.59 -14.42 -8.97
CA ARG A 163 -20.80 -13.74 -8.47
C ARG A 163 -21.09 -14.06 -7.00
N ASP A 164 -20.79 -15.29 -6.57
CA ASP A 164 -20.98 -15.78 -5.20
C ASP A 164 -19.87 -15.35 -4.22
N ASP A 165 -18.90 -14.54 -4.67
CA ASP A 165 -17.83 -13.96 -3.86
C ASP A 165 -16.92 -14.98 -3.14
N ALA A 166 -16.91 -16.23 -3.60
CA ALA A 166 -16.18 -17.33 -2.97
C ALA A 166 -14.66 -17.08 -2.86
N LEU A 167 -14.11 -16.25 -3.74
CA LEU A 167 -12.68 -15.91 -3.83
C LEU A 167 -12.43 -14.39 -3.89
N MET A 168 -13.39 -13.58 -3.42
CA MET A 168 -13.22 -12.14 -3.40
C MET A 168 -12.21 -11.70 -2.32
N LEU A 169 -11.33 -10.76 -2.66
CA LEU A 169 -10.48 -10.07 -1.69
C LEU A 169 -11.30 -9.03 -0.92
N SER A 170 -11.58 -9.33 0.35
CA SER A 170 -12.36 -8.47 1.24
C SER A 170 -11.62 -7.18 1.62
N ASP A 171 -10.30 -7.25 1.80
CA ASP A 171 -9.45 -6.10 2.09
C ASP A 171 -8.31 -5.97 1.06
N PRO A 172 -8.32 -4.93 0.21
CA PRO A 172 -7.27 -4.71 -0.78
C PRO A 172 -5.95 -4.19 -0.19
N ASP A 173 -5.90 -3.81 1.10
CA ASP A 173 -4.69 -3.36 1.80
C ASP A 173 -4.03 -4.49 2.62
N ALA A 174 -4.62 -5.70 2.60
CA ALA A 174 -4.17 -6.90 3.30
C ALA A 174 -3.38 -7.86 2.37
N PRO A 175 -2.04 -7.77 2.30
CA PRO A 175 -1.24 -8.61 1.38
C PRO A 175 -1.37 -10.10 1.67
N GLU A 176 -1.59 -10.50 2.92
CA GLU A 176 -1.78 -11.89 3.35
C GLU A 176 -3.03 -12.53 2.74
N LEU A 177 -4.10 -11.77 2.53
CA LEU A 177 -5.31 -12.26 1.86
C LEU A 177 -5.04 -12.49 0.37
N ALA A 178 -4.40 -11.53 -0.30
CA ALA A 178 -3.98 -11.66 -1.69
C ALA A 178 -3.07 -12.87 -1.89
N LYS A 179 -2.12 -13.07 -0.98
CA LYS A 179 -1.24 -14.24 -0.96
C LYS A 179 -2.01 -15.55 -0.79
N ALA A 180 -2.93 -15.63 0.17
CA ALA A 180 -3.71 -16.83 0.42
C ALA A 180 -4.57 -17.23 -0.78
N ILE A 181 -5.25 -16.27 -1.41
CA ILE A 181 -6.10 -16.52 -2.59
C ILE A 181 -5.24 -16.88 -3.81
N THR A 182 -4.15 -16.15 -4.07
CA THR A 182 -3.21 -16.47 -5.16
C THR A 182 -2.65 -17.88 -5.01
N ARG A 183 -2.20 -18.24 -3.80
CA ARG A 183 -1.71 -19.58 -3.50
C ARG A 183 -2.76 -20.66 -3.76
N ARG A 184 -4.03 -20.40 -3.38
CA ARG A 184 -5.14 -21.31 -3.67
C ARG A 184 -5.32 -21.52 -5.17
N HIS A 185 -5.27 -20.46 -5.98
CA HIS A 185 -5.29 -20.57 -7.44
C HIS A 185 -4.13 -21.40 -7.98
N ILE A 186 -2.88 -21.10 -7.59
CA ILE A 186 -1.69 -21.85 -8.00
C ILE A 186 -1.87 -23.35 -7.72
N ARG A 187 -2.20 -23.70 -6.48
CA ARG A 187 -2.38 -25.10 -6.07
C ARG A 187 -3.52 -25.79 -6.83
N THR A 188 -4.58 -25.05 -7.17
CA THR A 188 -5.69 -25.60 -7.96
C THR A 188 -5.27 -25.85 -9.41
N LEU A 189 -4.47 -24.98 -10.01
CA LEU A 189 -3.88 -25.18 -11.34
C LEU A 189 -2.93 -26.39 -11.35
N LEU A 190 -2.05 -26.49 -10.35
CA LEU A 190 -1.13 -27.63 -10.20
C LEU A 190 -1.90 -28.95 -10.03
N ALA A 191 -2.95 -28.97 -9.21
CA ALA A 191 -3.80 -30.15 -9.02
C ALA A 191 -4.55 -30.56 -10.30
N ARG A 192 -4.76 -29.63 -11.24
CA ARG A 192 -5.32 -29.89 -12.58
C ARG A 192 -4.26 -30.31 -13.62
N GLY A 193 -3.00 -30.45 -13.20
CA GLY A 193 -1.91 -30.91 -14.07
C GLY A 193 -1.27 -29.81 -14.92
N VAL A 194 -1.51 -28.53 -14.61
CA VAL A 194 -0.76 -27.44 -15.25
C VAL A 194 0.67 -27.43 -14.71
N ALA A 195 1.66 -27.52 -15.58
CA ALA A 195 3.07 -27.55 -15.19
C ALA A 195 3.52 -26.21 -14.58
N ARG A 196 4.42 -26.23 -13.59
CA ARG A 196 4.82 -25.05 -12.80
C ARG A 196 5.38 -23.93 -13.67
N GLU A 197 6.25 -24.30 -14.59
CA GLU A 197 6.92 -23.45 -15.57
C GLU A 197 5.95 -22.82 -16.59
N ARG A 198 4.70 -23.27 -16.63
CA ARG A 198 3.64 -22.76 -17.50
C ARG A 198 2.58 -21.95 -16.77
N ILE A 199 2.74 -21.73 -15.47
CA ILE A 199 1.90 -20.85 -14.65
C ILE A 199 2.64 -19.54 -14.45
N PHE A 200 1.92 -18.44 -14.60
CA PHE A 200 2.45 -17.09 -14.42
C PHE A 200 1.56 -16.29 -13.47
N VAL A 201 2.18 -15.46 -12.64
CA VAL A 201 1.46 -14.53 -11.75
C VAL A 201 1.77 -13.09 -12.14
N ASP A 202 0.75 -12.33 -12.54
CA ASP A 202 0.87 -10.90 -12.77
C ASP A 202 0.94 -10.15 -11.43
N THR A 203 1.90 -9.23 -11.34
CA THR A 203 2.16 -8.40 -10.16
C THR A 203 1.97 -6.91 -10.46
N THR A 204 1.41 -6.57 -11.62
CA THR A 204 1.29 -5.18 -12.08
C THR A 204 0.02 -4.51 -11.59
N GLY A 205 -1.08 -5.26 -11.61
CA GLY A 205 -2.41 -4.75 -11.28
C GLY A 205 -2.71 -4.70 -9.78
N GLY A 206 -3.80 -4.03 -9.42
CA GLY A 206 -4.28 -3.96 -8.04
C GLY A 206 -3.63 -2.86 -7.20
N LYS A 207 -3.95 -2.84 -5.91
CA LYS A 207 -3.18 -2.07 -4.93
C LYS A 207 -1.84 -2.75 -4.70
N THR A 208 -0.84 -1.99 -4.28
CA THR A 208 0.52 -2.50 -3.98
C THR A 208 0.50 -3.70 -3.03
N ALA A 209 -0.37 -3.72 -2.02
CA ALA A 209 -0.51 -4.87 -1.12
C ALA A 209 -0.95 -6.15 -1.84
N ILE A 210 -1.88 -6.05 -2.81
CA ILE A 210 -2.33 -7.19 -3.62
C ILE A 210 -1.16 -7.71 -4.47
N SER A 211 -0.44 -6.81 -5.15
CA SER A 211 0.71 -7.15 -5.98
C SER A 211 1.81 -7.86 -5.17
N ILE A 212 2.11 -7.37 -3.97
CA ILE A 212 3.08 -7.99 -3.05
C ILE A 212 2.61 -9.37 -2.62
N GLY A 213 1.35 -9.52 -2.22
CA GLY A 213 0.80 -10.81 -1.80
C GLY A 213 0.84 -11.85 -2.92
N ALA A 214 0.45 -11.45 -4.14
CA ALA A 214 0.52 -12.30 -5.32
C ALA A 214 1.95 -12.72 -5.66
N PHE A 215 2.91 -11.78 -5.63
CA PHE A 215 4.34 -12.06 -5.81
C PHE A 215 4.86 -13.05 -4.77
N GLN A 216 4.59 -12.82 -3.49
CA GLN A 216 5.02 -13.72 -2.41
C GLN A 216 4.46 -15.14 -2.57
N ALA A 217 3.21 -15.27 -3.00
CA ALA A 217 2.62 -16.58 -3.28
C ALA A 217 3.32 -17.28 -4.45
N ALA A 218 3.64 -16.55 -5.52
CA ALA A 218 4.36 -17.09 -6.67
C ALA A 218 5.76 -17.60 -6.26
N GLU A 219 6.52 -16.79 -5.51
CA GLU A 219 7.86 -17.15 -5.04
C GLU A 219 7.86 -18.40 -4.15
N GLU A 220 6.94 -18.47 -3.18
CA GLU A 220 6.86 -19.60 -2.25
C GLU A 220 6.41 -20.91 -2.92
N GLU A 221 5.63 -20.83 -3.99
CA GLU A 221 5.16 -22.01 -4.74
C GLU A 221 6.08 -22.33 -5.94
N GLY A 222 7.18 -21.58 -6.13
CA GLY A 222 8.15 -21.80 -7.20
C GLY A 222 7.61 -21.50 -8.61
N ILE A 223 6.72 -20.50 -8.72
CA ILE A 223 6.06 -20.09 -9.96
C ILE A 223 6.66 -18.78 -10.48
N SER A 224 6.71 -18.62 -11.80
CA SER A 224 7.18 -17.38 -12.41
C SER A 224 6.22 -16.21 -12.13
N SER A 225 6.79 -15.04 -11.87
CA SER A 225 6.03 -13.81 -11.68
C SER A 225 6.44 -12.75 -12.71
N ILE A 226 5.45 -12.01 -13.20
CA ILE A 226 5.61 -11.05 -14.29
C ILE A 226 5.09 -9.67 -13.90
N TYR A 227 5.64 -8.67 -14.57
CA TYR A 227 5.22 -7.29 -14.50
C TYR A 227 5.05 -6.73 -15.92
N ILE A 228 3.94 -6.06 -16.19
CA ILE A 228 3.59 -5.49 -17.49
C ILE A 228 3.89 -4.01 -17.45
N VAL A 229 4.94 -3.60 -18.16
CA VAL A 229 5.26 -2.18 -18.32
C VAL A 229 4.41 -1.60 -19.45
N GLY A 230 3.58 -0.61 -19.13
CA GLY A 230 2.89 0.17 -20.15
C GLY A 230 3.85 1.14 -20.85
N THR A 231 3.80 1.20 -22.17
CA THR A 231 4.74 1.99 -22.98
C THR A 231 4.24 3.41 -23.23
N ARG A 232 2.93 3.67 -23.12
CA ARG A 232 2.32 4.99 -23.31
C ARG A 232 2.04 5.64 -21.97
N ASP A 233 2.95 6.50 -21.51
CA ASP A 233 2.87 7.18 -20.19
C ASP A 233 2.88 6.20 -19.00
N GLY A 234 3.50 5.02 -19.16
CA GLY A 234 3.51 3.97 -18.14
C GLY A 234 2.22 3.15 -18.07
N LEU A 235 1.30 3.32 -19.03
CA LEU A 235 -0.02 2.68 -19.06
C LEU A 235 -0.25 1.91 -20.37
N ILE A 236 -1.08 0.87 -20.29
CA ILE A 236 -1.74 0.27 -21.46
C ILE A 236 -2.93 1.16 -21.83
N LYS A 237 -2.97 1.70 -23.05
CA LYS A 237 -4.12 2.50 -23.53
C LYS A 237 -5.04 1.68 -24.42
N ASP A 238 -4.47 0.86 -25.30
CA ASP A 238 -5.21 -0.08 -26.13
C ASP A 238 -4.78 -1.53 -25.81
N PRO A 239 -5.66 -2.37 -25.25
CA PRO A 239 -5.33 -3.74 -24.89
C PRO A 239 -5.11 -4.67 -26.11
N THR A 240 -5.45 -4.23 -27.31
CA THR A 240 -5.28 -5.02 -28.55
C THR A 240 -3.95 -4.76 -29.25
N GLU A 241 -3.26 -3.68 -28.88
CA GLU A 241 -2.00 -3.24 -29.44
C GLU A 241 -0.83 -3.79 -28.62
N GLU A 242 -0.07 -4.73 -29.19
CA GLU A 242 1.05 -5.38 -28.48
C GLU A 242 2.08 -4.35 -27.99
N ARG A 243 2.36 -3.34 -28.81
CA ARG A 243 3.30 -2.26 -28.49
C ARG A 243 2.92 -1.44 -27.26
N ASP A 244 1.68 -1.51 -26.77
CA ASP A 244 1.24 -0.73 -25.61
C ASP A 244 1.73 -1.33 -24.29
N GLY A 245 2.15 -2.59 -24.27
CA GLY A 245 2.64 -3.29 -23.09
C GLY A 245 3.90 -4.12 -23.36
N ARG A 246 4.67 -4.40 -22.31
CA ARG A 246 5.79 -5.33 -22.38
C ARG A 246 5.91 -6.12 -21.08
N PRO A 247 5.93 -7.46 -21.11
CA PRO A 247 6.13 -8.26 -19.92
C PRO A 247 7.62 -8.24 -19.52
N ILE A 248 7.85 -8.23 -18.22
CA ILE A 248 9.17 -8.26 -17.58
C ILE A 248 9.11 -9.29 -16.46
N PHE A 249 10.09 -10.18 -16.38
CA PHE A 249 10.15 -11.13 -15.28
C PHE A 249 10.53 -10.39 -14.01
N MET A 250 9.71 -10.56 -12.99
CA MET A 250 10.12 -10.28 -11.62
C MET A 250 10.90 -11.47 -11.07
N SER A 251 10.56 -12.68 -11.51
CA SER A 251 11.24 -13.94 -11.19
C SER A 251 10.92 -14.97 -12.27
N ASP A 252 11.96 -15.53 -12.90
CA ASP A 252 11.83 -16.60 -13.89
C ASP A 252 12.16 -17.96 -13.27
N ARG A 253 11.16 -18.82 -13.18
CA ARG A 253 11.31 -20.18 -12.63
C ARG A 253 11.33 -21.26 -13.72
N ARG A 254 11.29 -20.90 -15.00
CA ARG A 254 11.27 -21.86 -16.12
C ARG A 254 12.58 -22.62 -16.29
N ALA A 255 13.71 -21.99 -15.95
CA ALA A 255 15.04 -22.58 -16.14
C ALA A 255 15.52 -23.45 -14.95
N ALA A 256 14.83 -23.40 -13.82
CA ALA A 256 15.30 -24.04 -12.58
C ALA A 256 15.30 -25.58 -12.64
N GLU A 257 14.59 -26.19 -13.59
CA GLU A 257 14.60 -27.65 -13.80
C GLU A 257 15.69 -28.12 -14.78
N GLY A 258 16.54 -27.22 -15.27
CA GLY A 258 17.67 -27.53 -16.16
C GLY A 258 19.01 -27.81 -15.47
N ILE A 259 19.04 -27.90 -14.12
CA ILE A 259 20.23 -28.33 -13.37
C ILE A 259 19.93 -29.72 -12.82
N SER A 260 20.26 -30.72 -13.63
CA SER A 260 20.38 -32.14 -13.27
C SER A 260 21.50 -32.37 -12.25
#